data_AF-A0A7C5X930-F1
#
_entry.id   AF-A0A7C5X930-F1
#
_cell.length_a   1.000
_cell.length_b   1.000
_cell.length_c   1.000
_cell.angle_alpha   90.00
_cell.angle_beta   90.00
_cell.angle_gamma   90.00
#
_symmetry.space_group_name_H-M   'P 1'
#
loop_
_entity.id
_entity.type
_entity.pdbx_description
1 polymer ?
#
loop_
_entity_poly.entity_id
_entity_poly.type
_entity_poly.pdbx_seq_one_letter_code
_entity_poly.pdbx_strand_id
1 'polypeptide(L)'
;MLSVATLVAHVVLGEVAEVRTVEEPVEKVLRNILLEVLELWSPRESDLVVTRERVSDLKPELAERSVATEPEFYIVSYDIVWVDDEVVDRRFYVVMEDLGDLSRQVVRELAELSRLALEDFERSFKGSSR
;
A
#
# COMPACT_ATOMS: atom_id res chain seq x y z
N MET A 1 8.67 22.09 17.00
CA MET A 1 8.14 20.78 16.57
C MET A 1 8.25 20.75 15.06
N LEU A 2 9.02 19.83 14.50
CA LEU A 2 8.92 19.54 13.07
C LEU A 2 7.48 19.06 12.83
N SER A 3 6.79 19.68 11.89
CA SER A 3 5.47 19.24 11.44
C SER A 3 5.60 17.79 10.97
N VAL A 4 4.87 16.87 11.62
CA VAL A 4 4.79 15.48 11.15
C VAL A 4 3.80 15.47 9.99
N ALA A 5 4.35 15.47 8.78
CA ALA A 5 3.57 15.30 7.57
C ALA A 5 3.42 13.81 7.26
N THR A 6 2.23 13.39 6.82
CA THR A 6 1.93 12.01 6.43
C THR A 6 1.73 11.95 4.92
N LEU A 7 2.42 11.02 4.27
CA LEU A 7 2.17 10.67 2.88
C LEU A 7 1.03 9.65 2.82
N VAL A 8 0.07 9.92 1.94
CA VAL A 8 -0.98 8.98 1.55
C VAL A 8 -0.87 8.74 0.05
N ALA A 9 -0.79 7.48 -0.34
CA ALA A 9 -0.88 7.08 -1.74
C ALA A 9 -2.05 6.12 -1.95
N HIS A 10 -2.78 6.29 -3.04
CA HIS A 10 -3.79 5.34 -3.48
C HIS A 10 -3.23 4.58 -4.68
N VAL A 11 -3.15 3.26 -4.57
CA VAL A 11 -2.70 2.38 -5.64
C VAL A 11 -3.89 1.58 -6.16
N VAL A 12 -4.06 1.59 -7.47
CA VAL A 12 -5.14 0.90 -8.19
C VAL A 12 -4.52 0.11 -9.33
N LEU A 13 -4.71 -1.20 -9.30
CA LEU A 13 -4.23 -2.15 -10.31
C LEU A 13 -2.73 -2.00 -10.60
N GLY A 14 -1.92 -1.86 -9.56
CA GLY A 14 -0.47 -1.67 -9.68
C GLY A 14 -0.03 -0.27 -10.14
N GLU A 15 -0.95 0.68 -10.31
CA GLU A 15 -0.63 2.06 -10.67
C GLU A 15 -0.91 3.02 -9.50
N VAL A 16 -0.02 4.00 -9.31
CA VAL A 16 -0.20 5.04 -8.31
C VAL A 16 -1.22 6.08 -8.82
N ALA A 17 -2.47 5.93 -8.40
CA ALA A 17 -3.59 6.78 -8.83
C ALA A 17 -3.56 8.18 -8.19
N GLU A 18 -3.15 8.26 -6.92
CA GLU A 18 -3.03 9.52 -6.19
C GLU A 18 -1.87 9.45 -5.20
N VAL A 19 -1.16 10.57 -5.01
CA VAL A 19 -0.25 10.77 -3.88
C VAL A 19 -0.47 12.16 -3.31
N ARG A 20 -0.70 12.24 -2.00
CA ARG A 20 -0.86 13.51 -1.28
C ARG A 20 -0.09 13.49 0.03
N THR A 21 0.29 14.67 0.49
CA THR A 21 0.87 14.89 1.81
C THR A 21 -0.14 15.64 2.67
N VAL A 22 -0.34 15.18 3.91
CA VAL A 22 -1.28 15.75 4.88
C VAL A 22 -0.51 16.18 6.11
N GLU A 23 -0.70 17.41 6.57
CA GLU A 23 -0.05 17.95 7.79
C GLU A 23 -0.73 17.45 9.08
N GLU A 24 -0.84 16.13 9.22
CA GLU A 24 -1.39 15.46 10.39
C GLU A 24 -0.60 14.17 10.70
N PRO A 25 -0.59 13.70 11.97
CA PRO A 25 0.08 12.46 12.33
C PRO A 25 -0.54 11.22 11.66
N VAL A 26 0.29 10.21 11.38
CA VAL A 26 -0.09 8.95 10.71
C VAL A 26 -1.34 8.32 11.33
N GLU A 27 -1.45 8.31 12.65
CA GLU A 27 -2.56 7.70 13.38
C GLU A 27 -3.92 8.34 13.06
N LYS A 28 -3.93 9.68 12.90
CA LYS A 28 -5.15 10.43 12.58
C LYS A 28 -5.52 10.24 11.11
N VAL A 29 -4.52 10.32 10.22
CA VAL A 29 -4.71 10.11 8.79
C VAL A 29 -5.19 8.69 8.49
N LEU A 30 -4.57 7.67 9.09
CA LEU A 30 -4.95 6.27 8.94
C LEU A 30 -6.42 6.03 9.33
N ARG A 31 -6.87 6.60 10.46
CA ARG A 31 -8.29 6.50 10.86
C ARG A 31 -9.23 7.11 9.83
N ASN A 32 -8.87 8.26 9.24
CA ASN A 32 -9.67 8.89 8.20
C ASN A 32 -9.71 8.03 6.93
N ILE A 33 -8.57 7.49 6.50
CA ILE A 33 -8.50 6.57 5.36
C ILE A 33 -9.34 5.31 5.61
N LEU A 34 -9.32 4.75 6.82
CA LEU A 34 -10.18 3.61 7.15
C LEU A 34 -11.67 3.96 7.02
N LEU A 35 -12.09 5.15 7.45
CA LEU A 35 -13.48 5.60 7.26
C LEU A 35 -13.83 5.77 5.78
N GLU A 36 -12.96 6.38 4.98
CA GLU A 36 -13.12 6.51 3.52
C GLU A 36 -13.23 5.12 2.85
N VAL A 37 -12.35 4.20 3.24
CA VAL A 37 -12.34 2.82 2.72
C VAL A 37 -13.60 2.05 3.08
N LEU A 38 -14.14 2.20 4.30
CA LEU A 38 -15.37 1.53 4.72
C LEU A 38 -16.60 1.95 3.88
N GLU A 39 -16.58 3.13 3.26
CA GLU A 39 -17.65 3.57 2.34
C GLU A 39 -17.53 2.92 0.95
N LEU A 40 -16.31 2.56 0.53
CA LEU A 40 -16.00 1.99 -0.78
C LEU A 40 -15.97 0.45 -0.78
N TRP A 41 -15.66 -0.14 0.38
CA TRP A 41 -15.44 -1.56 0.55
C TRP A 41 -16.75 -2.35 0.53
N SER A 42 -16.75 -3.46 -0.20
CA SER A 42 -17.83 -4.45 -0.19
C SER A 42 -17.43 -5.68 0.64
N PRO A 43 -17.96 -5.85 1.87
CA PRO A 43 -17.66 -7.01 2.72
C PRO A 43 -18.15 -8.35 2.16
N ARG A 44 -18.92 -8.33 1.05
CA ARG A 44 -19.38 -9.53 0.36
C ARG A 44 -18.42 -10.00 -0.73
N GLU A 45 -17.56 -9.12 -1.22
CA GLU A 45 -16.75 -9.34 -2.43
C GLU A 45 -15.25 -9.38 -2.14
N SER A 46 -14.81 -8.75 -1.04
CA SER A 46 -13.40 -8.66 -0.68
C SER A 46 -13.25 -8.64 0.83
N ASP A 47 -12.14 -9.16 1.34
CA ASP A 47 -11.72 -8.86 2.71
C ASP A 47 -11.18 -7.42 2.78
N LEU A 48 -11.18 -6.86 3.99
CA LEU A 48 -10.49 -5.62 4.33
C LEU A 48 -9.29 -5.98 5.20
N VAL A 49 -8.09 -5.72 4.70
CA VAL A 49 -6.84 -6.05 5.38
C VAL A 49 -6.08 -4.77 5.68
N VAL A 50 -5.62 -4.66 6.93
CA VAL A 50 -4.78 -3.55 7.38
C VAL A 50 -3.50 -4.14 7.92
N THR A 51 -2.40 -3.85 7.23
CA THR A 51 -1.08 -4.38 7.58
C THR A 51 -0.16 -3.22 7.94
N ARG A 52 0.64 -3.39 8.99
CA ARG A 52 1.75 -2.50 9.34
C ARG A 52 3.04 -3.22 9.04
N GLU A 53 3.89 -2.61 8.24
CA GLU A 53 5.18 -3.20 7.84
C GLU A 53 6.32 -2.21 8.03
N ARG A 54 7.54 -2.75 8.12
CA ARG A 54 8.76 -1.96 8.13
C ARG A 54 9.27 -1.79 6.71
N VAL A 55 9.90 -0.65 6.45
CA VAL A 55 10.55 -0.42 5.16
C VAL A 55 11.63 -1.47 4.87
N SER A 56 12.33 -1.97 5.90
CA SER A 56 13.28 -3.09 5.78
C SER A 56 12.66 -4.38 5.25
N ASP A 57 11.38 -4.64 5.55
CA ASP A 57 10.70 -5.88 5.17
C ASP A 57 10.32 -5.85 3.68
N LEU A 58 10.02 -4.65 3.16
CA LEU A 58 9.83 -4.41 1.74
C LEU A 58 11.16 -4.49 0.98
N LYS A 59 12.16 -3.74 1.44
CA LYS A 59 13.46 -3.62 0.78
C LYS A 59 14.52 -3.08 1.75
N PRO A 60 15.44 -3.94 2.25
CA PRO A 60 16.44 -3.55 3.25
C PRO A 60 17.26 -2.31 2.87
N GLU A 61 17.57 -2.13 1.59
CA GLU A 61 18.38 -1.01 1.08
C GLU A 61 17.66 0.35 1.20
N LEU A 62 16.33 0.35 1.32
CA LEU A 62 15.56 1.57 1.58
C LEU A 62 15.65 2.00 3.04
N ALA A 63 15.70 1.04 3.96
CA ALA A 63 15.79 1.29 5.39
C ALA A 63 17.14 1.91 5.78
N GLU A 64 18.23 1.54 5.09
CA GLU A 64 19.57 2.11 5.29
C GLU A 64 19.63 3.64 5.04
N ARG A 65 18.62 4.20 4.37
CA ARG A 65 18.49 5.65 4.12
C ARG A 65 17.88 6.40 5.31
N SER A 66 17.40 5.71 6.34
CA SER A 66 16.85 6.30 7.56
C SER A 66 17.92 6.47 8.65
N VAL A 67 17.91 7.60 9.34
CA VAL A 67 19.03 8.03 10.23
C VAL A 67 18.71 7.83 11.72
N ALA A 68 17.47 7.49 12.10
CA ALA A 68 17.06 7.51 13.51
C ALA A 68 16.19 6.35 13.98
N THR A 69 15.24 5.90 13.17
CA THR A 69 14.29 4.83 13.53
C THR A 69 13.88 4.10 12.26
N GLU A 70 13.63 2.80 12.37
CA GLU A 70 13.11 1.98 11.26
C GLU A 70 11.78 2.57 10.80
N PRO A 71 11.67 3.11 9.57
CA PRO A 71 10.43 3.65 9.08
C PRO A 71 9.40 2.56 8.87
N GLU A 72 8.15 2.86 9.16
CA GLU A 72 7.05 1.94 8.98
C GLU A 72 5.97 2.57 8.11
N PHE A 73 5.20 1.72 7.45
CA PHE A 73 4.07 2.11 6.63
C PHE A 73 2.89 1.18 6.89
N TYR A 74 1.70 1.69 6.59
CA TYR A 74 0.46 0.92 6.64
C TYR A 74 -0.03 0.68 5.22
N ILE A 75 -0.48 -0.54 4.94
CA ILE A 75 -1.26 -0.88 3.76
C ILE A 75 -2.70 -1.09 4.21
N VAL A 76 -3.65 -0.41 3.56
CA VAL A 76 -5.09 -0.62 3.75
C VAL A 76 -5.66 -1.16 2.44
N SER A 77 -5.77 -2.48 2.35
CA SER A 77 -6.28 -3.19 1.18
C SER A 77 -7.75 -3.49 1.33
N TYR A 78 -8.55 -3.06 0.35
CA TYR A 78 -10.01 -3.13 0.42
C TYR A 78 -10.67 -3.68 -0.85
N ASP A 79 -9.83 -4.06 -1.81
CA ASP A 79 -10.22 -4.79 -3.00
C ASP A 79 -9.09 -5.78 -3.29
N ILE A 80 -9.24 -7.00 -2.77
CA ILE A 80 -8.29 -8.09 -2.91
C ILE A 80 -8.91 -9.25 -3.69
N VAL A 81 -8.05 -10.02 -4.35
CA VAL A 81 -8.43 -11.27 -5.00
C VAL A 81 -7.55 -12.39 -4.45
N TRP A 82 -8.19 -13.48 -4.04
CA TRP A 82 -7.52 -14.71 -3.64
C TRP A 82 -7.26 -15.57 -4.88
N VAL A 83 -6.02 -16.02 -5.03
CA VAL A 83 -5.57 -16.92 -6.10
C VAL A 83 -4.82 -18.06 -5.44
N ASP A 84 -5.47 -19.23 -5.39
CA ASP A 84 -5.01 -20.37 -4.60
C ASP A 84 -4.76 -19.95 -3.13
N ASP A 85 -3.50 -19.94 -2.68
CA ASP A 85 -3.09 -19.54 -1.33
C ASP A 85 -2.50 -18.12 -1.27
N GLU A 86 -2.50 -17.36 -2.37
CA GLU A 86 -1.93 -16.02 -2.47
C GLU A 86 -3.01 -14.92 -2.54
N VAL A 87 -2.70 -13.76 -1.98
CA VAL A 87 -3.54 -12.56 -2.00
C VAL A 87 -2.95 -11.54 -2.97
N VAL A 88 -3.78 -11.05 -3.88
CA VAL A 88 -3.41 -9.99 -4.82
C VAL A 88 -4.24 -8.74 -4.53
N ASP A 89 -3.57 -7.66 -4.13
CA ASP A 89 -4.20 -6.37 -3.89
C ASP A 89 -4.49 -5.64 -5.21
N ARG A 90 -5.77 -5.41 -5.50
CA ARG A 90 -6.21 -4.60 -6.66
C ARG A 90 -6.35 -3.13 -6.31
N ARG A 91 -6.79 -2.81 -5.09
CA ARG A 91 -6.87 -1.43 -4.60
C ARG A 91 -6.47 -1.36 -3.14
N PHE A 92 -5.55 -0.46 -2.85
CA PHE A 92 -5.07 -0.23 -1.51
C PHE A 92 -4.53 1.18 -1.32
N TYR A 93 -4.56 1.64 -0.06
CA TYR A 93 -3.87 2.84 0.34
C TYR A 93 -2.56 2.50 1.04
N VAL A 94 -1.53 3.32 0.81
CA VAL A 94 -0.29 3.34 1.59
C VAL A 94 -0.30 4.60 2.46
N VAL A 95 -0.09 4.45 3.77
CA VAL A 95 -0.06 5.56 4.73
C VAL A 95 1.23 5.48 5.54
N MET A 96 2.05 6.53 5.51
CA MET A 96 3.32 6.57 6.24
C MET A 96 3.79 8.00 6.51
N GLU A 97 4.78 8.18 7.37
CA GLU A 97 5.42 9.48 7.52
C GLU A 97 6.03 9.95 6.19
N ASP A 98 5.90 11.24 5.88
CA ASP A 98 6.49 11.82 4.67
C ASP A 98 7.98 12.07 4.88
N LEU A 99 8.78 11.08 4.49
CA LEU A 99 10.24 11.11 4.52
C LEU A 99 10.84 11.55 3.16
N GLY A 100 10.06 12.26 2.33
CA GLY A 100 10.50 12.77 1.04
C GLY A 100 10.69 11.67 -0.01
N ASP A 101 11.89 11.51 -0.54
CA ASP A 101 12.15 10.53 -1.60
C ASP A 101 11.99 9.08 -1.12
N LEU A 102 12.23 8.82 0.17
CA LEU A 102 12.11 7.48 0.73
C LEU A 102 10.66 7.00 0.70
N SER A 103 9.71 7.80 1.21
CA SER A 103 8.28 7.48 1.22
C SER A 103 7.74 7.29 -0.20
N ARG A 104 8.17 8.13 -1.15
CA ARG A 104 7.81 8.00 -2.57
C ARG A 104 8.39 6.75 -3.22
N GLN A 105 9.58 6.32 -2.81
CA GLN A 105 10.17 5.08 -3.32
C GLN A 105 9.43 3.85 -2.79
N VAL A 106 9.07 3.83 -1.50
CA VAL A 106 8.23 2.76 -0.92
C VAL A 106 6.93 2.59 -1.70
N VAL A 107 6.21 3.69 -1.99
CA VAL A 107 4.98 3.65 -2.79
C VAL A 107 5.20 3.06 -4.18
N ARG A 108 6.29 3.43 -4.87
CA ARG A 108 6.61 2.91 -6.20
C ARG A 108 6.92 1.42 -6.19
N GLU A 109 7.66 0.95 -5.20
CA GLU A 109 8.02 -0.47 -5.06
C GLU A 109 6.77 -1.31 -4.76
N LEU A 110 5.87 -0.83 -3.88
CA LEU A 110 4.59 -1.51 -3.61
C LEU A 110 3.67 -1.54 -4.84
N ALA A 111 3.59 -0.45 -5.59
CA ALA A 111 2.81 -0.40 -6.82
C ALA A 111 3.36 -1.38 -7.88
N GLU A 112 4.68 -1.42 -8.03
CA GLU A 112 5.35 -2.35 -8.94
C GLU A 112 5.14 -3.82 -8.55
N LEU A 113 5.25 -4.16 -7.26
CA LEU A 113 4.98 -5.52 -6.77
C LEU A 113 3.53 -5.93 -7.04
N SER A 114 2.56 -5.05 -6.75
CA SER A 114 1.15 -5.27 -7.06
C SER A 114 0.93 -5.47 -8.56
N ARG A 115 1.57 -4.67 -9.42
CA ARG A 115 1.49 -4.81 -10.88
C ARG A 115 2.00 -6.16 -11.36
N LEU A 116 3.16 -6.59 -10.89
CA LEU A 116 3.75 -7.89 -11.25
C LEU A 116 2.86 -9.05 -10.81
N ALA A 117 2.32 -8.99 -9.59
CA ALA A 117 1.39 -10.00 -9.07
C ALA A 117 0.10 -10.08 -9.94
N LEU A 118 -0.43 -8.94 -10.37
CA LEU A 118 -1.59 -8.88 -11.28
C LEU A 118 -1.28 -9.44 -12.67
N GLU A 119 -0.11 -9.13 -13.24
CA GLU A 119 0.31 -9.65 -14.54
C GLU A 119 0.47 -11.18 -14.53
N ASP A 120 1.07 -11.71 -13.47
CA ASP A 120 1.24 -13.15 -13.31
C ASP A 120 -0.10 -13.85 -13.07
N PHE A 121 -1.02 -13.23 -12.32
CA PHE A 121 -2.41 -13.69 -12.22
C PHE A 121 -3.10 -13.79 -13.58
N GLU A 122 -3.02 -12.74 -14.41
CA GLU A 122 -3.64 -12.76 -15.74
C GLU A 122 -3.07 -13.85 -16.66
N ARG A 123 -1.76 -14.11 -16.57
CA ARG A 123 -1.10 -15.16 -17.35
C ARG A 123 -1.57 -16.55 -16.94
N SER A 124 -1.69 -16.81 -15.64
CA SER A 124 -2.17 -18.09 -15.09
C SER A 124 -3.61 -18.40 -15.55
N PHE A 125 -4.48 -17.39 -15.60
CA PHE A 125 -5.86 -17.56 -16.10
C PHE A 125 -5.93 -17.82 -17.62
N LYS A 126 -5.11 -17.11 -18.41
CA LYS A 126 -5.05 -17.29 -19.87
C LYS A 126 -4.38 -18.62 -20.27
N GLY A 127 -3.48 -19.15 -19.44
CA GLY A 127 -2.78 -20.42 -19.67
C GLY A 127 -3.62 -21.67 -19.39
N SER A 128 -4.56 -21.59 -18.45
CA SER A 128 -5.42 -22.73 -18.04
C SER A 128 -6.63 -23.00 -18.94
N SER A 129 -6.80 -22.25 -20.03
CA SER A 129 -7.93 -22.38 -20.98
C SER A 129 -7.59 -23.20 -22.25
N ARG A 130 -6.68 -24.18 -22.18
CA ARG A 130 -6.33 -25.07 -23.31
C ARG A 130 -6.51 -26.54 -23.01
#